data_AF-A0A522VY91-F1
#
_entry.id   AF-A0A522VY91-F1
#
_cell.length_a   1.000
_cell.length_b   1.000
_cell.length_c   1.000
_cell.angle_alpha   90.00
_cell.angle_beta   90.00
_cell.angle_gamma   90.00
#
_symmetry.space_group_name_H-M   'P 1'
#
loop_
_entity.id
_entity.type
_entity.pdbx_description
1 polymer ?
#
loop_
_entity_poly.entity_id
_entity_poly.type
_entity_poly.pdbx_seq_one_letter_code
_entity_poly.pdbx_strand_id
1 'polypeptide(L)'
;MRVLAWLIGLPLAVVATVFAVANRQEIHFDLWPLPVGLDVAAYLAVLAPLALGLMLGAAMVWVAGAGIRLRARAERRRAADLEHQLEAAQKPAGPLP
;
A
#
# COMPACT_ATOMS: atom_id res chain seq x y z
N MET A 1 -8.95 5.57 -10.34
CA MET A 1 -8.11 4.57 -9.63
C MET A 1 -7.85 3.31 -10.46
N ARG A 2 -8.88 2.57 -10.93
CA ARG A 2 -8.68 1.31 -11.69
C ARG A 2 -7.90 1.48 -13.00
N VAL A 3 -8.16 2.53 -13.77
CA VAL A 3 -7.44 2.79 -15.04
C VAL A 3 -5.95 3.07 -14.81
N LEU A 4 -5.61 3.86 -13.79
CA LEU A 4 -4.22 4.15 -13.44
C LEU A 4 -3.47 2.89 -12.98
N ALA A 5 -4.14 2.04 -12.19
CA ALA A 5 -3.58 0.76 -11.76
C ALA A 5 -3.29 -0.16 -12.96
N TRP A 6 -4.17 -0.20 -13.96
CA TRP A 6 -3.95 -0.94 -15.20
C TRP A 6 -2.88 -0.31 -16.09
N LEU A 7 -2.83 1.01 -16.17
CA LEU A 7 -1.84 1.75 -16.98
C LEU A 7 -0.41 1.53 -16.49
N ILE A 8 -0.20 1.33 -15.20
CA ILE A 8 1.12 1.06 -14.61
C ILE A 8 1.36 -0.45 -14.51
N GLY A 9 0.36 -1.20 -14.06
CA GLY A 9 0.48 -2.63 -13.80
C GLY A 9 0.70 -3.45 -15.07
N LEU A 10 0.02 -3.11 -16.18
CA LEU A 10 0.14 -3.86 -17.43
C LEU A 10 1.55 -3.72 -18.06
N PRO A 11 2.11 -2.51 -18.26
CA PRO A 11 3.48 -2.38 -18.76
C PRO A 11 4.51 -3.03 -17.82
N LEU A 12 4.34 -2.88 -16.50
CA LEU A 12 5.22 -3.51 -15.53
C LEU A 12 5.19 -5.04 -15.64
N ALA A 13 4.01 -5.63 -15.79
CA ALA A 13 3.86 -7.07 -16.01
C ALA A 13 4.54 -7.51 -17.32
N VAL A 14 4.34 -6.79 -18.42
CA VAL A 14 5.01 -7.08 -19.70
C VAL A 14 6.52 -7.05 -19.55
N VAL A 15 7.08 -6.01 -18.92
CA VAL A 15 8.52 -5.89 -18.69
C VAL A 15 9.04 -7.04 -17.83
N ALA A 16 8.34 -7.38 -16.73
CA ALA A 16 8.70 -8.49 -15.87
C ALA A 16 8.67 -9.83 -16.61
N THR A 17 7.66 -10.07 -17.45
CA THR A 17 7.56 -11.29 -18.26
C THR A 17 8.69 -11.37 -19.29
N VAL A 18 8.95 -10.31 -20.05
CA VAL A 18 10.04 -10.27 -21.03
C VAL A 18 11.38 -10.51 -20.33
N PHE A 19 11.62 -9.86 -19.19
CA PHE A 19 12.80 -10.06 -18.37
C PHE A 19 12.94 -11.52 -17.93
N ALA A 20 11.85 -12.14 -17.46
CA ALA A 20 11.86 -13.54 -17.03
C ALA A 20 12.19 -14.52 -18.16
N VAL A 21 11.58 -14.33 -19.34
CA VAL A 21 11.81 -15.19 -20.50
C VAL A 21 13.24 -15.03 -21.04
N ALA A 22 13.73 -13.79 -21.06
CA ALA A 22 15.09 -13.48 -21.52
C ALA A 22 16.17 -13.95 -20.53
N ASN A 23 15.87 -13.99 -19.22
CA ASN A 23 16.83 -14.29 -18.16
C ASN A 23 16.53 -15.62 -17.44
N ARG A 24 16.23 -16.67 -18.22
CA ARG A 24 15.95 -18.02 -17.69
C ARG A 24 17.20 -18.85 -17.36
N GLN A 25 18.39 -18.35 -17.68
CA GLN A 25 19.64 -19.02 -17.34
C GLN A 25 19.78 -19.16 -15.83
N GLU A 26 20.42 -20.25 -15.40
CA GLU A 26 20.80 -20.47 -14.01
C GLU A 26 22.02 -19.62 -13.67
N ILE A 27 21.99 -19.01 -12.49
CA ILE A 27 23.11 -18.31 -11.87
C ILE A 27 23.39 -18.91 -10.51
N HIS A 28 24.67 -19.07 -10.22
CA HIS A 28 25.16 -19.60 -8.96
C HIS A 28 25.35 -18.47 -7.96
N PHE A 29 24.75 -18.58 -6.78
CA PHE A 29 25.01 -17.68 -5.65
C PHE A 29 25.80 -18.42 -4.57
N ASP A 30 26.99 -17.93 -4.29
CA ASP A 30 27.73 -18.32 -3.10
C ASP A 30 27.17 -17.57 -1.89
N LEU A 31 26.64 -18.30 -0.91
CA LEU A 31 26.08 -17.71 0.31
C LEU A 31 27.18 -17.47 1.34
N TRP A 32 28.12 -16.56 1.06
CA TRP A 32 29.15 -16.20 2.05
C TRP A 32 28.50 -15.70 3.37
N PRO A 33 28.98 -16.13 4.56
CA PRO A 33 30.14 -16.99 4.84
C PRO A 33 29.86 -18.50 4.87
N LEU A 34 28.62 -18.94 4.58
CA LEU A 34 28.28 -20.35 4.56
C LEU A 34 28.91 -21.03 3.32
N PRO A 35 29.42 -22.27 3.45
CA PRO A 35 30.00 -23.02 2.33
C PRO A 35 28.90 -23.72 1.52
N VAL A 36 27.83 -22.99 1.18
CA VAL A 36 26.72 -23.50 0.36
C VAL A 36 26.47 -22.55 -0.80
N GLY A 37 26.29 -23.14 -1.98
CA GLY A 37 25.91 -22.44 -3.20
C GLY A 37 24.44 -22.70 -3.53
N LEU A 38 23.77 -21.72 -4.13
CA LEU A 38 22.38 -21.80 -4.52
C LEU A 38 22.24 -21.43 -6.00
N ASP A 39 21.81 -22.41 -6.80
CA ASP A 39 21.50 -22.22 -8.21
C ASP A 39 20.05 -21.80 -8.38
N VAL A 40 19.84 -20.63 -8.96
CA VAL A 40 18.51 -20.13 -9.29
C VAL A 40 18.51 -19.53 -10.67
N ALA A 41 17.35 -19.55 -11.34
CA ALA A 41 17.18 -18.78 -12.56
C ALA A 41 17.39 -17.28 -12.26
N ALA A 42 18.13 -16.59 -13.13
CA ALA A 42 18.52 -15.19 -12.91
C ALA A 42 17.32 -14.27 -12.70
N TYR A 43 16.19 -14.55 -13.37
CA TYR A 43 14.98 -13.78 -13.15
C TYR A 43 14.44 -13.86 -11.72
N LEU A 44 14.57 -15.01 -11.05
CA LEU A 44 14.13 -15.18 -9.65
C LEU A 44 14.96 -14.31 -8.72
N ALA A 45 16.26 -14.23 -8.94
CA ALA A 45 17.17 -13.45 -8.11
C ALA A 45 16.83 -11.95 -8.08
N VAL A 46 16.21 -11.43 -9.15
CA VAL A 46 15.80 -10.02 -9.26
C VAL A 46 14.32 -9.84 -8.93
N LEU A 47 13.44 -10.64 -9.54
CA LEU A 47 11.99 -10.44 -9.43
C LEU A 47 11.46 -10.85 -8.05
N ALA A 48 12.04 -11.85 -7.39
CA ALA A 48 11.59 -12.26 -6.06
C ALA A 48 11.77 -11.17 -5.00
N PRO A 49 12.98 -10.59 -4.79
CA PRO A 49 13.15 -9.51 -3.82
C PRO A 49 12.37 -8.25 -4.21
N LEU A 50 12.23 -7.96 -5.51
CA LEU A 50 11.39 -6.85 -5.97
C LEU A 50 9.92 -7.05 -5.57
N ALA A 51 9.36 -8.24 -5.83
CA ALA A 51 7.99 -8.57 -5.47
C ALA A 51 7.78 -8.52 -3.96
N LEU A 52 8.71 -9.09 -3.18
CA LEU A 52 8.68 -9.04 -1.71
C LEU A 52 8.73 -7.60 -1.19
N GLY A 53 9.64 -6.78 -1.72
CA GLY A 53 9.75 -5.37 -1.36
C GLY A 53 8.47 -4.59 -1.64
N LEU A 54 7.82 -4.84 -2.78
CA LEU A 54 6.54 -4.22 -3.12
C LEU A 54 5.42 -4.67 -2.18
N MET A 55 5.33 -5.96 -1.87
CA MET A 55 4.34 -6.50 -0.92
C MET A 55 4.51 -5.88 0.46
N LEU A 56 5.75 -5.81 0.96
CA LEU A 56 6.07 -5.19 2.25
C LEU A 56 5.78 -3.69 2.24
N GLY A 57 6.13 -2.99 1.17
CA GLY A 57 5.82 -1.57 1.00
C GLY A 57 4.30 -1.31 1.01
N ALA A 58 3.54 -2.11 0.27
CA ALA A 58 2.08 -2.02 0.25
C ALA A 58 1.48 -2.31 1.63
N ALA A 59 1.99 -3.32 2.33
CA ALA A 59 1.56 -3.64 3.69
C ALA A 59 1.85 -2.49 4.66
N MET A 60 3.04 -1.88 4.60
CA MET A 60 3.40 -0.72 5.41
C MET A 60 2.48 0.48 5.14
N VAL A 61 2.20 0.79 3.87
CA VAL A 61 1.27 1.87 3.48
C VAL A 61 -0.13 1.60 4.03
N TRP A 62 -0.59 0.36 3.99
CA TRP A 62 -1.90 -0.01 4.51
C TRP A 62 -1.99 0.17 6.03
N VAL A 63 -0.98 -0.29 6.77
CA VAL A 63 -0.89 -0.13 8.22
C VAL A 63 -0.81 1.36 8.61
N ALA A 64 0.03 2.14 7.93
CA ALA A 64 0.14 3.58 8.17
C ALA A 64 -1.17 4.33 7.87
N GLY A 65 -1.86 3.95 6.79
CA GLY A 65 -3.16 4.53 6.42
C GLY A 65 -4.32 4.16 7.35
N ALA A 66 -4.23 3.03 8.07
CA ALA A 66 -5.27 2.59 9.00
C ALA A 66 -5.50 3.59 10.14
N GLY A 67 -4.42 4.15 10.70
CA GLY A 67 -4.50 5.18 11.75
C GLY A 67 -5.15 6.48 11.26
N ILE A 68 -4.80 6.92 10.05
CA ILE A 68 -5.39 8.11 9.41
C ILE A 68 -6.89 7.89 9.19
N ARG A 69 -7.29 6.71 8.73
CA ARG A 69 -8.70 6.35 8.54
C ARG A 69 -9.49 6.34 9.85
N LEU A 70 -8.87 5.89 10.95
CA LEU A 70 -9.50 5.89 12.27
C LEU A 70 -9.68 7.31 12.81
N ARG A 71 -8.63 8.14 12.72
CA ARG A 71 -8.69 9.56 13.13
C ARG A 71 -9.69 10.35 12.29
N ALA A 72 -9.73 10.13 10.98
CA ALA A 72 -10.71 10.76 10.11
C ALA A 72 -12.16 10.41 10.49
N ARG A 73 -12.42 9.20 11.02
CA ARG A 73 -13.75 8.84 11.55
C ARG A 73 -14.05 9.55 12.87
N ALA A 74 -13.08 9.66 13.77
CA ALA A 74 -13.24 10.35 15.05
C ALA A 74 -13.50 11.85 14.87
N GLU A 75 -12.73 12.50 14.00
CA GLU A 75 -12.90 13.93 13.69
C GLU A 75 -14.25 14.21 13.01
N ARG A 76 -14.72 13.31 12.12
CA ARG A 76 -16.07 13.44 11.53
C ARG A 76 -17.18 13.38 12.59
N ARG A 77 -17.03 12.56 13.64
CA ARG A 77 -18.01 12.50 14.73
C ARG A 77 -17.99 13.78 15.56
N ARG A 78 -16.81 14.29 15.91
CA ARG A 78 -16.65 15.55 16.63
C ARG A 78 -17.24 16.73 15.87
N ALA A 79 -17.03 16.79 14.57
CA ALA A 79 -17.63 17.82 13.71
C ALA A 79 -19.17 17.76 13.77
N ALA A 80 -19.77 16.57 13.65
CA ALA A 80 -21.22 16.39 13.75
C ALA A 80 -21.78 16.77 15.14
N ASP A 81 -21.08 16.42 16.21
CA ASP A 81 -21.48 16.79 17.57
C ASP A 81 -21.42 18.32 17.80
N LEU A 82 -20.40 18.98 17.24
CA LEU A 82 -20.27 20.44 17.28
C LEU A 82 -21.35 21.13 16.44
N GLU A 83 -21.68 20.60 15.26
CA GLU A 83 -22.79 21.09 14.43
C GLU A 83 -24.12 21.03 15.19
N HIS A 84 -24.43 19.90 15.84
CA HIS A 84 -25.64 19.79 16.67
C HIS A 84 -25.66 20.76 17.86
N GLN A 85 -24.52 21.01 18.50
CA GLN A 85 -24.42 21.98 19.59
C GLN A 85 -24.64 23.42 19.11
N LEU A 86 -24.11 23.77 17.93
CA LEU A 86 -24.34 25.07 17.32
C LEU A 86 -25.81 25.26 16.93
N GLU A 87 -26.46 24.23 16.37
CA GLU A 87 -27.90 24.27 16.06
C GLU A 87 -28.76 24.40 17.33
N ALA A 88 -28.41 23.70 18.41
CA ALA A 88 -29.10 23.80 19.68
C ALA A 88 -28.92 25.18 20.34
N ALA A 89 -27.73 25.79 20.21
CA ALA A 89 -27.44 27.13 20.73
C ALA A 89 -28.06 28.26 19.88
N GLN A 90 -28.24 28.03 18.57
CA GLN A 90 -28.87 28.99 17.66
C GLN A 90 -30.40 28.95 17.69
N LYS A 91 -31.02 27.88 18.20
CA LYS A 91 -32.46 27.89 18.48
C LYS A 91 -32.72 28.96 19.55
N PRO A 92 -33.39 30.07 19.20
CA PRO A 92 -33.57 31.18 20.13
C PRO A 92 -34.43 30.69 21.30
N ALA A 93 -34.03 31.08 22.51
CA ALA A 93 -34.86 30.95 23.70
C ALA A 93 -36.26 31.49 23.36
N GLY A 94 -37.26 30.60 23.41
CA GLY A 94 -38.65 30.93 23.14
C GLY A 94 -39.10 32.13 23.99
N PRO A 95 -40.12 32.88 23.53
CA PRO A 95 -40.47 34.18 24.10
C PRO A 95 -40.65 34.07 25.62
N LEU A 96 -39.94 34.92 26.36
CA LEU A 96 -40.17 35.09 27.80
C LEU A 96 -41.65 35.45 28.03
N PRO A 97 -42.31 34.83 29.03
CA PRO A 97 -43.73 35.02 29.30
C PRO A 97 -44.09 36.45 29.70
#